data_AF-A0A6G1Q5J1-F1
#
_entry.id   AF-A0A6G1Q5J1-F1
#
_cell.length_a   1.000
_cell.length_b   1.000
_cell.length_c   1.000
_cell.angle_alpha   90.00
_cell.angle_beta   90.00
_cell.angle_gamma   90.00
#
_symmetry.space_group_name_H-M   'P 1'
#
loop_
_entity.id
_entity.type
_entity.pdbx_description
1 polymer ?
#
loop_
_entity_poly.entity_id
_entity_poly.type
_entity_poly.pdbx_seq_one_letter_code
_entity_poly.pdbx_strand_id
1 'polypeptide(L)'
;MAAAAALSRSRGVAGVSTTKGLFVVFTLLCLFCLSSSRIYKKELHQLVETYHRAQQNVDRVKENHMLRMGAISDKIKNNMDSLASMKKHLSDSPRDFPPFEKYIGSIQDYMQETKDYMDGESEALFAEIKHHEEELLKIKKLIQALQEYEAEL
;
A
#
# COMPACT_ATOMS: atom_id res chain seq x y z
N MET A 1 54.72 -31.32 -66.57
CA MET A 1 54.33 -32.57 -65.88
C MET A 1 55.03 -32.62 -64.52
N ALA A 2 54.27 -32.91 -63.45
CA ALA A 2 54.64 -33.27 -62.05
C ALA A 2 55.56 -32.29 -61.27
N ALA A 3 55.19 -31.65 -60.15
CA ALA A 3 54.55 -32.02 -58.86
C ALA A 3 55.50 -32.65 -57.81
N ALA A 4 55.42 -32.14 -56.56
CA ALA A 4 55.87 -32.63 -55.24
C ALA A 4 56.94 -31.75 -54.56
N ALA A 5 56.90 -31.40 -53.27
CA ALA A 5 55.87 -31.43 -52.25
C ALA A 5 56.39 -30.53 -51.11
N ALA A 6 55.65 -29.48 -50.75
CA ALA A 6 55.93 -28.70 -49.55
C ALA A 6 55.43 -29.49 -48.33
N LEU A 7 56.35 -30.11 -47.59
CA LEU A 7 56.05 -30.81 -46.34
C LEU A 7 55.65 -29.80 -45.27
N SER A 8 54.33 -29.71 -45.09
CA SER A 8 53.63 -29.13 -43.95
C SER A 8 54.18 -29.68 -42.63
N ARG A 9 54.92 -28.84 -41.89
CA ARG A 9 55.20 -29.04 -40.47
C ARG A 9 53.97 -28.59 -39.68
N SER A 10 53.04 -29.53 -39.51
CA SER A 10 52.01 -29.49 -38.46
C SER A 10 52.70 -29.47 -37.09
N ARG A 11 52.83 -28.28 -36.50
CA ARG A 11 52.95 -28.14 -35.04
C ARG A 11 51.52 -27.99 -34.51
N GLY A 12 50.99 -29.09 -33.99
CA GLY A 12 49.73 -29.12 -33.27
C GLY A 12 49.75 -28.10 -32.13
N VAL A 13 48.98 -27.02 -32.31
CA VAL A 13 48.63 -26.07 -31.27
C VAL A 13 47.55 -26.72 -30.40
N ALA A 14 47.97 -27.66 -29.56
CA ALA A 14 47.16 -28.17 -28.44
C ALA A 14 47.25 -27.15 -27.30
N GLY A 15 46.51 -26.04 -27.41
CA GLY A 15 46.51 -24.99 -26.38
C GLY A 15 45.64 -23.76 -26.63
N VAL A 16 45.03 -23.61 -27.82
CA VAL A 16 44.30 -22.38 -28.21
C VAL A 16 42.78 -22.54 -28.25
N SER A 17 42.23 -23.76 -28.12
CA SER A 17 40.77 -23.98 -28.16
C SER A 17 40.09 -23.85 -26.80
N THR A 18 40.75 -24.22 -25.70
CA THR A 18 40.18 -24.17 -24.34
C THR A 18 40.05 -22.75 -23.80
N THR A 19 40.99 -21.86 -24.11
CA THR A 19 40.98 -20.45 -23.68
C THR A 19 39.89 -19.63 -24.39
N LYS A 20 39.60 -19.92 -25.67
CA LYS A 20 38.51 -19.26 -26.41
C LYS A 20 37.13 -19.67 -25.87
N GLY A 21 36.95 -20.93 -25.51
CA GLY A 21 35.73 -21.40 -24.85
C GLY A 21 35.52 -20.75 -23.49
N LEU A 22 36.57 -20.65 -22.68
CA LEU A 22 36.52 -20.00 -21.36
C LEU A 22 36.15 -18.52 -21.46
N PHE A 23 36.70 -17.81 -22.45
CA PHE A 23 36.40 -16.40 -22.69
C PHE A 23 34.93 -16.17 -23.08
N VAL A 24 34.37 -17.05 -23.92
CA VAL A 24 32.95 -16.99 -24.29
C VAL A 24 32.04 -17.25 -23.08
N VAL A 25 32.36 -18.25 -22.26
CA VAL A 25 31.62 -18.54 -21.03
C VAL A 25 31.67 -17.36 -20.05
N PHE A 26 32.85 -16.76 -19.87
CA PHE A 26 33.02 -15.57 -19.02
C PHE A 26 32.20 -14.38 -19.54
N THR A 27 32.22 -14.13 -20.86
CA THR A 27 31.46 -13.03 -21.47
C THR A 27 29.95 -13.22 -21.33
N LEU A 28 29.46 -14.46 -21.48
CA LEU A 28 28.05 -14.79 -21.26
C LEU A 28 27.64 -14.66 -19.79
N LEU A 29 28.50 -15.06 -18.86
CA LEU A 29 28.31 -14.85 -17.43
C LEU A 29 28.23 -13.35 -17.09
N CYS A 30 29.15 -12.54 -17.60
CA CYS A 30 29.11 -11.08 -17.40
C CYS A 30 27.83 -10.46 -17.97
N LEU A 31 27.42 -10.84 -19.19
CA LEU A 31 26.16 -10.38 -19.80
C LEU A 31 24.93 -10.83 -19.02
N PHE A 32 24.93 -12.06 -18.53
CA PHE A 32 23.87 -12.60 -17.68
C PHE A 32 23.80 -11.86 -16.33
N CYS A 33 24.93 -11.59 -15.68
CA CYS A 33 25.01 -10.80 -14.45
C CYS A 33 24.52 -9.37 -14.66
N LEU A 34 24.95 -8.70 -15.74
CA LEU A 34 24.51 -7.34 -16.10
C LEU A 34 23.02 -7.29 -16.42
N SER A 35 22.50 -8.30 -17.13
CA SER A 35 21.07 -8.37 -17.47
C SER A 35 20.22 -8.63 -16.23
N SER A 36 20.66 -9.54 -15.35
CA SER A 36 19.99 -9.84 -14.07
C SER A 36 20.01 -8.62 -13.13
N SER A 37 21.13 -7.91 -13.03
CA SER A 37 21.25 -6.65 -12.26
C SER A 37 20.31 -5.56 -12.78
N ARG A 38 20.21 -5.39 -14.10
CA ARG A 38 19.27 -4.43 -14.71
C ARG A 38 17.81 -4.77 -14.46
N ILE A 39 17.44 -6.05 -14.54
CA ILE A 39 16.08 -6.51 -14.25
C ILE A 39 15.76 -6.27 -12.77
N TYR A 40 16.65 -6.67 -11.87
CA TYR A 40 16.52 -6.46 -10.42
C TYR A 40 16.33 -4.98 -10.07
N LYS A 41 17.14 -4.08 -10.64
CA LYS A 41 17.03 -2.63 -10.41
C LYS A 41 15.67 -2.08 -10.84
N LYS A 42 15.12 -2.56 -11.96
CA LYS A 42 13.80 -2.15 -12.44
C LYS A 42 12.68 -2.65 -11.51
N GLU A 43 12.76 -3.90 -11.06
CA GLU A 43 11.81 -4.49 -10.13
C GLU A 43 11.84 -3.79 -8.76
N LEU A 44 13.04 -3.48 -8.24
CA LEU A 44 13.20 -2.75 -6.99
C LEU A 44 12.62 -1.34 -7.08
N HIS A 45 12.84 -0.63 -8.19
CA HIS A 45 12.24 0.68 -8.41
C HIS A 45 10.72 0.61 -8.47
N GLN A 46 10.16 -0.38 -9.16
CA GLN A 46 8.72 -0.60 -9.23
C GLN A 46 8.12 -0.95 -7.86
N LEU A 47 8.84 -1.73 -7.05
CA LEU A 47 8.44 -2.07 -5.68
C LEU A 47 8.40 -0.82 -4.78
N VAL A 48 9.42 0.04 -4.86
CA VAL A 48 9.48 1.32 -4.13
C VAL A 48 8.31 2.24 -4.52
N GLU A 49 8.04 2.37 -5.82
CA GLU A 49 6.92 3.19 -6.30
C GLU A 49 5.58 2.65 -5.80
N THR A 50 5.40 1.32 -5.87
CA THR A 50 4.18 0.65 -5.39
C THR A 50 4.01 0.83 -3.89
N TYR A 51 5.09 0.73 -3.12
CA TYR A 51 5.09 0.98 -1.68
C TYR A 51 4.66 2.42 -1.36
N HIS A 52 5.24 3.42 -2.03
CA HIS A 52 4.86 4.83 -1.81
C HIS A 52 3.41 5.10 -2.18
N ARG A 53 2.92 4.51 -3.28
CA ARG A 53 1.51 4.62 -3.68
C ARG A 53 0.58 3.97 -2.66
N ALA A 54 0.93 2.80 -2.15
CA ALA A 54 0.17 2.11 -1.12
C ALA A 54 0.13 2.92 0.18
N GLN A 55 1.27 3.48 0.60
CA GLN A 55 1.35 4.35 1.76
C GLN A 55 0.46 5.60 1.61
N GLN A 56 0.55 6.31 0.48
CA GLN A 56 -0.31 7.46 0.19
C GLN A 56 -1.80 7.11 0.18
N ASN A 57 -2.16 5.91 -0.30
CA ASN A 57 -3.54 5.45 -0.29
C ASN A 57 -4.06 5.22 1.14
N VAL A 58 -3.27 4.58 2.01
CA VAL A 58 -3.62 4.37 3.42
C VAL A 58 -3.80 5.72 4.12
N ASP A 59 -2.84 6.64 3.96
CA ASP A 59 -2.89 7.98 4.54
C ASP A 59 -4.15 8.74 4.08
N ARG A 60 -4.45 8.69 2.77
CA ARG A 60 -5.62 9.33 2.18
C ARG A 60 -6.93 8.74 2.69
N VAL A 61 -7.04 7.41 2.81
CA VAL A 61 -8.25 6.76 3.34
C VAL A 61 -8.46 7.15 4.80
N LYS A 62 -7.39 7.14 5.61
CA LYS A 62 -7.41 7.55 7.01
C LYS A 62 -7.90 8.99 7.18
N GLU A 63 -7.32 9.93 6.43
CA GLU A 63 -7.67 11.34 6.49
C GLU A 63 -9.11 11.59 6.03
N ASN A 64 -9.52 11.02 4.89
CA ASN A 64 -10.88 11.14 4.39
C ASN A 64 -11.92 10.60 5.38
N HIS A 65 -11.62 9.46 6.01
CA HIS A 65 -12.49 8.88 7.03
C HIS A 65 -12.61 9.79 8.25
N MET A 66 -11.49 10.29 8.78
CA MET A 66 -11.48 11.22 9.92
C MET A 66 -12.30 12.49 9.64
N LEU A 67 -12.11 13.11 8.47
CA LEU A 67 -12.84 14.31 8.07
C LEU A 67 -14.35 14.03 7.95
N ARG A 68 -14.72 12.93 7.29
CA ARG A 68 -16.12 12.56 7.09
C ARG A 68 -16.80 12.23 8.41
N MET A 69 -16.15 11.45 9.26
CA MET A 69 -16.67 11.06 10.57
C MET A 69 -16.80 12.25 11.52
N GLY A 70 -15.83 13.17 11.53
CA GLY A 70 -15.93 14.42 12.27
C GLY A 70 -17.16 15.22 11.86
N ALA A 71 -17.35 15.46 10.55
CA ALA A 71 -18.50 16.20 10.04
C ALA A 71 -19.85 15.54 10.35
N ILE A 72 -19.93 14.21 10.26
CA ILE A 72 -21.16 13.47 10.60
C ILE A 72 -21.43 13.54 12.11
N SER A 73 -20.41 13.32 12.94
CA SER A 73 -20.52 13.40 14.41
C SER A 73 -21.01 14.78 14.85
N ASP A 74 -20.44 15.85 14.30
CA ASP A 74 -20.88 17.22 14.58
C ASP A 74 -22.33 17.45 14.17
N LYS A 75 -22.75 16.92 13.01
CA LYS A 75 -24.14 17.02 12.54
C LYS A 75 -25.11 16.27 13.45
N ILE A 76 -24.76 15.06 13.89
CA ILE A 76 -25.58 14.30 14.86
C ILE A 76 -25.71 15.08 16.16
N LYS A 77 -24.60 15.58 16.70
CA LYS A 77 -24.59 16.36 17.93
C LYS A 77 -25.50 17.59 17.84
N ASN A 78 -25.34 18.41 16.80
CA ASN A 78 -26.17 19.60 16.58
C ASN A 78 -27.66 19.27 16.46
N ASN A 79 -28.00 18.16 15.80
CA ASN A 79 -29.37 17.69 15.68
C ASN A 79 -29.93 17.20 17.02
N MET A 80 -29.14 16.45 17.79
CA MET A 80 -29.53 16.00 19.14
C MET A 80 -29.78 17.19 20.08
N ASP A 81 -28.93 18.21 20.05
CA ASP A 81 -29.09 19.44 20.83
C ASP A 81 -30.36 20.21 20.44
N SER A 82 -30.65 20.26 19.14
CA SER A 82 -31.88 20.88 18.60
C SER A 82 -33.13 20.12 19.03
N LEU A 83 -33.10 18.79 18.99
CA LEU A 83 -34.19 17.93 19.46
C LEU A 83 -34.42 18.05 20.96
N ALA A 84 -33.35 18.12 21.76
CA ALA A 84 -33.44 18.35 23.19
C ALA A 84 -34.10 19.71 23.51
N SER A 85 -33.73 20.75 22.75
CA SER A 85 -34.33 22.09 22.87
C SER A 85 -35.82 22.07 22.51
N MET A 86 -36.19 21.42 21.40
CA MET A 86 -37.60 21.25 21.00
C MET A 86 -38.40 20.49 22.07
N LYS A 87 -37.85 19.41 22.61
CA LYS A 87 -38.49 18.63 23.67
C LYS A 87 -38.85 19.51 24.87
N LYS A 88 -37.90 20.34 25.32
CA LYS A 88 -38.10 21.28 26.42
C LYS A 88 -39.24 22.27 26.15
N HIS A 89 -39.30 22.84 24.94
CA HIS A 89 -40.38 23.77 24.56
C HIS A 89 -41.76 23.10 24.45
N LEU A 90 -41.80 21.83 24.06
CA LEU A 90 -43.04 21.07 23.99
C LEU A 90 -43.56 20.65 25.37
N SER A 91 -42.67 20.43 26.34
CA SER A 91 -43.07 20.19 27.73
C SER A 91 -43.80 21.39 28.36
N ASP A 92 -43.57 22.60 27.85
CA ASP A 92 -44.23 23.84 28.27
C ASP A 92 -45.54 24.13 27.48
N SER A 93 -45.93 23.25 26.54
CA SER A 93 -47.07 23.49 25.64
C SER A 93 -48.43 23.21 26.30
N PRO A 94 -49.54 23.82 25.82
CA PRO A 94 -50.88 23.56 26.34
C PRO A 94 -51.25 22.07 26.29
N ARG A 95 -52.06 21.62 27.25
CA ARG A 95 -52.48 20.21 27.38
C ARG A 95 -53.17 19.61 26.15
N ASP A 96 -53.70 20.44 25.26
CA ASP A 96 -54.38 20.03 24.02
C ASP A 96 -53.41 19.82 22.83
N PHE A 97 -52.11 20.07 23.03
CA PHE A 97 -51.10 19.86 22.01
C PHE A 97 -50.77 18.36 21.87
N PRO A 98 -50.56 17.82 20.65
CA PRO A 98 -50.24 16.41 20.48
C PRO A 98 -48.94 16.02 21.22
N PRO A 99 -48.83 14.78 21.74
CA PRO A 99 -47.70 14.34 22.54
C PRO A 99 -46.47 14.01 21.68
N PHE A 100 -45.87 15.04 21.07
CA PHE A 100 -44.68 14.93 20.22
C PHE A 100 -43.42 14.53 21.00
N GLU A 101 -43.42 14.60 22.34
CA GLU A 101 -42.30 14.17 23.17
C GLU A 101 -41.89 12.72 22.91
N LYS A 102 -42.86 11.81 22.73
CA LYS A 102 -42.58 10.40 22.40
C LYS A 102 -41.92 10.25 21.04
N TYR A 103 -42.35 11.05 20.07
CA TYR A 103 -41.77 11.06 18.72
C TYR A 103 -40.35 11.62 18.73
N ILE A 104 -40.11 12.71 19.45
CA ILE A 104 -38.77 13.28 19.62
C ILE A 104 -37.83 12.30 20.32
N GLY A 105 -38.30 11.63 21.38
CA GLY A 105 -37.53 10.58 22.05
C GLY A 105 -37.13 9.47 21.08
N SER A 106 -38.06 9.01 20.24
CA SER A 106 -37.77 7.97 19.23
C SER A 106 -36.73 8.43 18.21
N ILE A 107 -36.74 9.71 17.80
CA ILE A 107 -35.70 10.25 16.90
C ILE A 107 -34.34 10.33 17.62
N GLN A 108 -34.32 10.73 18.89
CA GLN A 108 -33.09 10.78 19.68
C GLN A 108 -32.46 9.39 19.83
N ASP A 109 -33.29 8.37 20.14
CA ASP A 109 -32.84 6.98 20.25
C ASP A 109 -32.27 6.48 18.91
N TYR A 110 -32.95 6.74 17.80
CA TYR A 110 -32.47 6.38 16.46
C TYR A 110 -31.14 7.08 16.10
N MET A 111 -31.00 8.37 16.44
CA MET A 111 -29.75 9.11 16.20
C MET A 111 -28.61 8.56 17.06
N GLN A 112 -28.90 8.15 18.30
CA GLN A 112 -27.92 7.53 19.18
C GLN A 112 -27.49 6.16 18.64
N GLU A 113 -28.42 5.30 18.22
CA GLU A 113 -28.11 4.01 17.59
C GLU A 113 -27.27 4.18 16.32
N THR A 114 -27.61 5.17 15.49
CA THR A 114 -26.84 5.51 14.28
C THR A 114 -25.42 5.93 14.64
N LYS A 115 -25.26 6.74 15.70
CA LYS A 115 -23.94 7.16 16.17
C LYS A 115 -23.12 5.97 16.65
N ASP A 116 -23.68 5.13 17.50
CA ASP A 116 -22.99 3.96 18.07
C ASP A 116 -22.57 2.98 16.96
N TYR A 117 -23.43 2.76 15.97
CA TYR A 117 -23.10 1.95 14.78
C TYR A 117 -21.89 2.52 14.04
N MET A 118 -21.89 3.82 13.76
CA MET A 118 -20.79 4.45 13.03
C MET A 118 -19.49 4.52 13.82
N ASP A 119 -19.58 4.71 15.14
CA ASP A 119 -18.41 4.66 16.03
C ASP A 119 -17.78 3.25 15.96
N GLY A 120 -18.60 2.20 16.00
CA GLY A 120 -18.13 0.81 15.82
C GLY A 120 -17.52 0.54 14.43
N GLU A 121 -18.15 1.01 13.36
CA GLU A 121 -17.60 0.88 11.99
C GLU A 121 -16.26 1.63 11.85
N SER A 122 -16.17 2.81 12.47
CA SER A 122 -14.96 3.62 12.49
C SER A 122 -13.81 2.92 13.23
N GLU A 123 -14.08 2.32 14.39
CA GLU A 123 -13.10 1.52 15.14
C GLU A 123 -12.58 0.33 14.33
N ALA A 124 -13.48 -0.40 13.66
CA ALA A 124 -13.11 -1.54 12.81
C ALA A 124 -12.20 -1.10 11.65
N LEU A 125 -12.53 0.00 10.97
CA LEU A 125 -11.71 0.55 9.90
C LEU A 125 -10.35 1.04 10.40
N PHE A 126 -10.27 1.65 11.58
CA PHE A 126 -8.97 2.03 12.16
C PHE A 126 -8.10 0.82 12.52
N ALA A 127 -8.70 -0.29 12.96
CA ALA A 127 -7.97 -1.53 13.19
C ALA A 127 -7.40 -2.10 11.88
N GLU A 128 -8.16 -2.07 10.79
CA GLU A 128 -7.70 -2.49 9.46
C GLU A 128 -6.58 -1.59 8.91
N ILE A 129 -6.73 -0.26 9.03
CA ILE A 129 -5.69 0.70 8.67
C ILE A 129 -4.39 0.41 9.43
N LYS A 130 -4.49 0.19 10.75
CA LYS A 130 -3.32 -0.11 11.58
C LYS A 130 -2.64 -1.40 11.13
N HIS A 131 -3.40 -2.43 10.80
CA HIS A 131 -2.84 -3.67 10.26
C HIS A 131 -2.05 -3.41 8.96
N HIS A 132 -2.60 -2.63 8.02
CA HIS A 132 -1.90 -2.29 6.79
C HIS A 132 -0.67 -1.39 7.01
N GLU A 133 -0.70 -0.47 7.98
CA GLU A 133 0.47 0.32 8.37
C GLU A 133 1.62 -0.59 8.88
N GLU A 134 1.29 -1.63 9.66
CA GLU A 134 2.26 -2.63 10.13
C GLU A 134 2.83 -3.48 8.99
N GLU A 135 2.01 -3.89 8.03
CA GLU A 135 2.46 -4.60 6.82
C GLU A 135 3.37 -3.73 5.95
N LEU A 136 2.99 -2.46 5.73
CA LEU A 136 3.82 -1.50 5.00
C LEU A 136 5.16 -1.29 5.70
N LEU A 137 5.20 -1.27 7.04
CA LEU A 137 6.46 -1.19 7.78
C LEU A 137 7.37 -2.39 7.52
N LYS A 138 6.82 -3.61 7.42
CA LYS A 138 7.60 -4.80 7.05
C LYS A 138 8.14 -4.69 5.63
N ILE A 139 7.30 -4.27 4.68
CA ILE A 139 7.71 -4.06 3.28
C ILE A 139 8.82 -2.99 3.19
N LYS A 140 8.70 -1.89 3.94
CA LYS A 140 9.71 -0.83 4.01
C LYS A 140 11.07 -1.39 4.44
N LYS A 141 11.11 -2.23 5.48
CA LYS A 141 12.35 -2.88 5.94
C LYS A 141 12.95 -3.80 4.87
N LEU A 142 12.11 -4.56 4.16
CA LEU A 142 12.57 -5.40 3.05
C LEU A 142 13.14 -4.57 1.90
N ILE A 143 12.47 -3.48 1.52
CA ILE A 143 12.97 -2.54 0.51
C ILE A 143 14.34 -1.98 0.92
N GLN A 144 14.50 -1.57 2.19
CA GLN A 144 15.78 -1.07 2.70
C GLN A 144 16.89 -2.11 2.59
N ALA A 145 16.64 -3.36 3.02
CA ALA A 145 17.61 -4.44 2.90
C ALA A 145 17.99 -4.74 1.43
N LEU A 146 17.01 -4.69 0.51
CA LEU A 146 17.25 -4.89 -0.92
C LEU A 146 18.05 -3.74 -1.55
N GLN A 147 17.86 -2.52 -1.07
CA GLN A 147 18.63 -1.34 -1.48
C GLN A 147 20.06 -1.37 -0.96
N GLU A 148 20.26 -1.80 0.30
CA GLU A 148 21.59 -2.01 0.88
C GLU A 148 22.36 -3.08 0.09
N TYR A 149 21.71 -4.20 -0.23
CA TYR A 149 22.30 -5.25 -1.06
C TYR A 149 22.66 -4.77 -2.48
N GLU A 150 21.86 -3.89 -3.10
CA GLU A 150 22.21 -3.27 -4.38
C GLU A 150 23.43 -2.35 -4.26
N ALA A 151 23.57 -1.63 -3.15
CA ALA A 151 24.68 -0.69 -2.94
C ALA A 151 26.02 -1.39 -2.68
N GLU A 152 26.00 -2.65 -2.25
CA GLU A 152 27.20 -3.48 -2.02
C GLU A 152 27.67 -4.26 -3.26
N LEU A 153 26.86 -4.31 -4.33
CA LEU A 153 27.14 -4.97 -5.62
C LEU A 153 27.75 -4.03 -6.67
#